data_AF-A0A7S3S6K2-F1
#
_entry.id   AF-A0A7S3S6K2-F1
#
_cell.length_a   1.000
_cell.length_b   1.000
_cell.length_c   1.000
_cell.angle_alpha   90.00
_cell.angle_beta   90.00
_cell.angle_gamma   90.00
#
_symmetry.space_group_name_H-M   'P 1'
#
loop_
_entity.id
_entity.type
_entity.pdbx_description
1 polymer ?
#
loop_
_entity_poly.entity_id
_entity_poly.type
_entity_poly.pdbx_seq_one_letter_code
_entity_poly.pdbx_strand_id
1 'polypeptide(L)'
;DYGGTDAVTFLEAALAPLYSHKALGPALRPLCISRGAQCWELRVHAQLISCDGCPLDALALGVRAALQSTRVPRMTAVGGGEGGPPPSGGAPLDLDLDESLDESL
;
A
#
# COMPACT_ATOMS: atom_id res chain seq x y z
N ASP A 1 -20.72 -18.64 16.13
CA ASP A 1 -21.08 -18.94 14.73
C ASP A 1 -20.66 -17.76 13.87
N TYR A 2 -19.46 -17.81 13.30
CA TYR A 2 -18.89 -16.71 12.50
C TYR A 2 -19.11 -16.91 10.99
N GLY A 3 -20.00 -17.84 10.61
CA GLY A 3 -20.20 -18.27 9.21
C GLY A 3 -21.16 -17.40 8.40
N GLY A 4 -21.71 -16.33 8.96
CA GLY A 4 -22.68 -15.45 8.28
C GLY A 4 -22.04 -14.23 7.59
N THR A 5 -22.67 -13.76 6.52
CA THR A 5 -22.32 -12.51 5.80
C THR A 5 -22.18 -11.30 6.75
N ASP A 6 -22.94 -11.28 7.84
CA ASP A 6 -22.91 -10.23 8.85
C ASP A 6 -21.58 -10.16 9.60
N ALA A 7 -20.96 -11.32 9.88
CA ALA A 7 -19.66 -11.38 10.55
C ALA A 7 -18.54 -10.88 9.63
N VAL A 8 -18.58 -11.24 8.35
CA VAL A 8 -17.63 -10.75 7.35
C VAL A 8 -17.76 -9.24 7.18
N THR A 9 -19.00 -8.75 6.99
CA THR A 9 -19.30 -7.32 6.88
C THR A 9 -18.81 -6.55 8.11
N PHE A 10 -19.02 -7.11 9.31
CA PHE A 10 -18.53 -6.51 10.55
C PHE A 10 -17.00 -6.42 10.59
N LEU A 11 -16.30 -7.52 10.27
CA LEU A 11 -14.84 -7.55 10.31
C LEU A 11 -14.23 -6.60 9.28
N GLU A 12 -14.79 -6.55 8.07
CA GLU A 12 -14.37 -5.59 7.04
C GLU A 12 -14.59 -4.14 7.51
N ALA A 13 -15.77 -3.83 8.05
CA ALA A 13 -16.08 -2.50 8.57
C ALA A 13 -15.17 -2.11 9.75
N ALA A 14 -14.78 -3.07 10.59
CA ALA A 14 -13.89 -2.85 11.72
C ALA A 14 -12.43 -2.64 11.29
N LEU A 15 -11.96 -3.35 10.25
CA LEU A 15 -10.58 -3.26 9.77
C LEU A 15 -10.35 -2.08 8.80
N ALA A 16 -11.35 -1.73 7.98
CA ALA A 16 -11.20 -0.71 6.95
C ALA A 16 -10.64 0.64 7.48
N PRO A 17 -11.07 1.17 8.64
CA PRO A 17 -10.51 2.40 9.18
C PRO A 17 -9.02 2.30 9.55
N LEU A 18 -8.59 1.13 10.06
CA LEU A 18 -7.21 0.89 10.50
C LEU A 18 -6.22 0.89 9.34
N TYR A 19 -6.69 0.51 8.15
CA TYR A 19 -5.89 0.47 6.92
C TYR A 19 -6.31 1.55 5.92
N SER A 20 -6.99 2.60 6.39
CA SER A 20 -7.35 3.74 5.55
C SER A 20 -6.10 4.47 5.06
N HIS A 21 -6.23 5.20 3.95
CA HIS A 21 -5.15 6.01 3.41
C HIS A 21 -4.59 7.01 4.44
N LYS A 22 -5.44 7.55 5.33
CA LYS A 22 -5.01 8.44 6.41
C LYS A 22 -4.15 7.71 7.44
N ALA A 23 -4.51 6.47 7.79
CA ALA A 23 -3.77 5.67 8.77
C ALA A 23 -2.43 5.15 8.21
N LEU A 24 -2.38 4.81 6.92
CA LEU A 24 -1.19 4.22 6.29
C LEU A 24 -0.35 5.21 5.47
N GLY A 25 -0.76 6.47 5.33
CA GLY A 25 -0.21 7.43 4.37
C GLY A 25 1.32 7.42 4.20
N PRO A 26 2.12 7.58 5.28
CA PRO A 26 3.58 7.53 5.19
C PRO A 26 4.12 6.19 4.67
N ALA A 27 3.50 5.07 5.04
CA ALA A 27 3.90 3.72 4.63
C ALA A 27 3.52 3.41 3.17
N LEU A 28 2.57 4.13 2.57
CA LEU A 28 2.16 3.94 1.17
C LEU A 28 3.02 4.71 0.17
N ARG A 29 3.86 5.65 0.61
CA ARG A 29 4.71 6.45 -0.30
C ARG A 29 5.56 5.60 -1.27
N PRO A 30 6.17 4.46 -0.87
CA PRO A 30 6.95 3.62 -1.78
C PRO A 30 6.14 2.97 -2.91
N LEU A 31 4.80 3.00 -2.82
CA LEU A 31 3.90 2.48 -3.84
C LEU A 31 3.66 3.49 -4.98
N CYS A 32 4.10 4.75 -4.84
CA CYS A 32 3.96 5.73 -5.92
C CYS A 32 5.00 5.46 -7.02
N ILE A 33 4.55 5.30 -8.26
CA ILE A 33 5.43 5.14 -9.43
C ILE A 33 5.72 6.52 -10.02
N SER A 34 4.67 7.30 -10.27
CA SER A 34 4.75 8.69 -10.74
C SER A 34 3.63 9.52 -10.13
N ARG A 35 3.99 10.59 -9.40
CA ARG A 35 3.02 11.42 -8.67
C ARG A 35 1.95 11.96 -9.61
N GLY A 36 0.69 11.83 -9.22
CA GLY A 36 -0.45 12.31 -10.00
C GLY A 36 -0.81 11.50 -11.25
N ALA A 37 -0.07 10.43 -11.57
CA ALA A 37 -0.34 9.62 -12.76
C ALA A 37 -0.45 8.12 -12.47
N GLN A 38 0.51 7.52 -11.76
CA GLN A 38 0.55 6.06 -11.54
C GLN A 38 1.05 5.71 -10.14
N CYS A 39 0.35 4.77 -9.50
CA CYS A 39 0.74 4.16 -8.24
C CYS A 39 0.33 2.69 -8.23
N TRP A 40 0.99 1.92 -7.37
CA TRP A 40 0.58 0.57 -7.05
C TRP A 40 -0.68 0.59 -6.20
N GLU A 41 -1.66 -0.21 -6.62
CA GLU A 41 -2.82 -0.53 -5.80
C GLU A 41 -2.57 -1.85 -5.07
N LEU A 42 -2.49 -1.80 -3.74
CA LEU A 42 -2.30 -2.99 -2.93
C LEU A 42 -3.64 -3.52 -2.46
N ARG A 43 -3.97 -4.76 -2.82
CA ARG A 43 -5.15 -5.48 -2.34
C ARG A 43 -4.74 -6.55 -1.35
N VAL A 44 -5.30 -6.50 -0.14
CA VAL A 44 -5.11 -7.54 0.86
C VAL A 44 -6.34 -8.44 0.87
N HIS A 45 -6.11 -9.72 0.62
CA HIS A 45 -7.13 -10.75 0.80
C HIS A 45 -6.78 -11.54 2.06
N ALA A 46 -7.77 -11.78 2.89
CA ALA A 46 -7.56 -12.53 4.12
C ALA A 46 -8.67 -13.57 4.30
N GLN A 47 -8.28 -14.76 4.73
CA GLN A 47 -9.17 -15.90 4.92
C GLN A 47 -8.96 -16.45 6.33
N LEU A 48 -10.06 -16.56 7.08
CA LEU A 48 -10.07 -17.15 8.40
C LEU A 48 -10.39 -18.64 8.29
N ILE A 49 -9.44 -19.50 8.65
CA ILE A 49 -9.62 -20.97 8.56
C ILE A 49 -10.17 -21.50 9.89
N SER A 50 -9.55 -21.09 11.00
CA SER A 50 -9.95 -21.44 12.36
C SER A 50 -9.50 -20.35 13.31
N CYS A 51 -10.29 -20.06 14.32
CA CYS A 51 -9.90 -19.14 15.38
C CYS A 51 -10.51 -19.61 16.72
N ASP A 52 -9.64 -19.91 17.68
CA ASP A 52 -10.07 -20.24 19.05
C ASP A 52 -10.08 -18.99 19.96
N GLY A 53 -10.24 -17.81 19.36
CA GLY A 53 -10.13 -16.50 20.03
C GLY A 53 -10.80 -15.37 19.22
N CYS A 54 -10.28 -14.15 19.34
CA CYS A 54 -10.83 -12.97 18.65
C CYS A 54 -10.46 -12.99 17.15
N PRO A 55 -11.44 -13.13 16.22
CA PRO A 55 -11.15 -13.11 14.79
C PRO A 55 -10.56 -11.79 14.31
N LEU A 56 -11.00 -10.67 14.91
CA LEU A 56 -10.54 -9.33 14.53
C LEU A 56 -9.05 -9.14 14.81
N ASP A 57 -8.58 -9.57 15.99
CA ASP A 57 -7.17 -9.47 16.35
C ASP A 57 -6.30 -10.36 15.46
N ALA A 58 -6.75 -11.60 15.23
CA ALA A 58 -6.06 -12.53 14.34
C ALA A 58 -5.95 -11.97 12.92
N LEU A 59 -7.03 -11.37 12.41
CA LEU A 59 -7.08 -10.78 11.08
C LEU A 59 -6.21 -9.51 11.00
N ALA A 60 -6.29 -8.62 11.98
CA ALA A 60 -5.46 -7.42 12.05
C ALA A 60 -3.96 -7.74 12.12
N LEU A 61 -3.57 -8.72 12.93
CA LEU A 61 -2.19 -9.21 13.00
C LEU A 61 -1.75 -9.84 11.68
N GLY A 62 -2.59 -10.68 11.08
CA GLY A 62 -2.31 -11.31 9.79
C GLY A 62 -2.13 -10.29 8.67
N VAL A 63 -3.02 -9.30 8.56
CA VAL A 63 -2.93 -8.22 7.57
C VAL A 63 -1.67 -7.39 7.82
N ARG A 64 -1.39 -7.00 9.06
CA ARG A 64 -0.19 -6.22 9.39
C ARG A 64 1.10 -6.98 9.02
N ALA A 65 1.17 -8.27 9.35
CA ALA A 65 2.31 -9.11 9.00
C ALA A 65 2.46 -9.27 7.48
N ALA A 66 1.36 -9.48 6.76
CA ALA A 66 1.36 -9.56 5.30
C ALA A 66 1.91 -8.26 4.68
N LEU A 67 1.43 -7.10 5.12
CA LEU A 67 1.91 -5.78 4.67
C LEU A 67 3.40 -5.60 4.96
N GLN A 68 3.88 -5.96 6.15
CA GLN A 68 5.30 -5.85 6.52
C GLN A 68 6.21 -6.79 5.71
N SER A 69 5.69 -7.96 5.32
CA SER A 69 6.43 -8.93 4.50
C SER A 69 6.41 -8.61 2.99
N THR A 70 5.48 -7.77 2.55
CA THR A 70 5.25 -7.46 1.13
C THR A 70 6.46 -6.71 0.57
N ARG A 71 6.97 -7.19 -0.58
CA ARG A 71 8.04 -6.53 -1.32
C ARG A 71 7.48 -5.92 -2.59
N VAL A 72 7.60 -4.60 -2.71
CA VAL A 72 7.20 -3.87 -3.90
C VAL A 72 8.24 -4.11 -4.99
N PRO A 73 7.85 -4.53 -6.20
CA PRO A 73 8.79 -4.70 -7.30
C PRO A 73 9.41 -3.35 -7.69
N ARG A 74 10.73 -3.33 -7.90
CA ARG A 74 11.43 -2.14 -8.38
C ARG A 74 11.10 -1.92 -9.85
N MET A 75 10.58 -0.75 -10.18
CA MET A 75 10.32 -0.33 -11.56
C MET A 75 11.17 0.88 -11.90
N THR A 76 11.68 0.92 -13.12
CA THR A 76 12.30 2.10 -13.73
C THR A 76 11.34 2.64 -14.77
N ALA A 77 10.82 3.85 -14.56
CA ALA A 77 10.02 4.52 -15.57
C ALA A 77 10.94 4.97 -16.72
N VAL A 78 10.71 4.46 -17.92
CA VAL A 78 11.32 5.00 -19.14
C VAL A 78 10.34 6.02 -19.68
N GLY A 79 10.68 7.31 -19.56
CA GLY A 79 9.88 8.37 -20.16
C GLY A 79 9.77 8.12 -21.66
N GLY A 80 8.54 8.01 -22.17
CA GLY A 80 8.26 7.91 -23.60
C GLY A 80 8.59 9.23 -24.31
N GLY A 81 9.88 9.55 -24.40
CA GLY A 81 10.40 10.51 -25.35
C GLY A 81 10.43 9.82 -26.70
N GLU A 82 9.56 10.27 -27.60
CA GLU A 82 9.57 9.93 -29.02
C GLU A 82 11.01 9.91 -29.57
N GLY A 83 11.49 8.75 -30.03
CA GLY A 83 12.55 8.61 -31.05
C GLY A 83 13.89 9.34 -30.87
N GLY A 84 14.32 9.71 -29.66
CA GLY A 84 15.64 10.31 -29.42
C GLY A 84 16.69 9.27 -28.96
N PRO A 85 17.98 9.38 -29.35
CA PRO A 85 19.01 8.46 -28.87
C PRO A 85 19.06 8.47 -27.34
N PRO A 86 19.34 7.32 -26.70
CA PRO A 86 19.37 7.22 -25.25
C PRO A 86 20.34 8.27 -24.68
N PRO A 87 19.99 8.99 -23.59
CA PRO A 87 20.89 9.93 -22.97
C PRO A 87 22.16 9.17 -22.55
N SER A 88 23.25 9.45 -23.24
CA SER A 88 24.59 8.99 -22.92
C SER A 88 25.02 9.66 -21.62
N GLY A 89 24.58 9.09 -20.50
CA GLY A 89 24.85 9.61 -19.16
C GLY A 89 23.68 9.32 -18.25
N GLY A 90 23.79 8.25 -17.47
CA GLY A 90 22.84 7.92 -16.42
C GLY A 90 22.87 8.97 -15.30
N ALA A 91 22.15 10.07 -15.50
CA ALA A 91 21.75 10.91 -14.39
C ALA A 91 20.51 10.25 -13.76
N PRO A 92 20.57 9.81 -12.48
CA PRO A 92 19.36 9.43 -11.78
C PRO A 92 18.43 10.64 -11.77
N LEU A 93 17.16 10.42 -12.14
CA LEU A 93 16.13 11.44 -11.99
C LEU A 93 16.09 11.80 -10.50
N ASP A 94 16.46 13.05 -10.20
CA ASP A 94 16.39 13.60 -8.85
C ASP A 94 14.93 13.54 -8.43
N LEU A 95 14.63 12.64 -7.50
CA LEU A 95 13.35 12.60 -6.84
C LEU A 95 13.38 13.74 -5.84
N ASP A 96 12.89 14.91 -6.25
CA ASP A 96 12.63 16.03 -5.33
C ASP A 96 11.70 15.53 -4.20
N LEU A 97 12.34 15.08 -3.13
CA LEU A 97 11.75 14.80 -1.84
C LEU A 97 11.37 16.17 -1.27
N ASP A 98 10.19 16.63 -1.63
CA ASP A 98 9.60 17.82 -1.02
C ASP A 98 9.40 17.55 0.48
N GLU A 99 10.36 18.02 1.27
CA GLU A 99 10.44 17.97 2.74
C GLU A 99 9.49 18.98 3.41
N SER A 100 8.54 19.60 2.67
CA SER A 100 7.76 20.74 3.18
C SER A 100 6.36 20.41 3.73
N LEU A 101 6.02 19.13 3.95
CA LEU A 101 4.73 18.74 4.54
C LEU A 101 4.84 18.26 5.99
N ASP A 102 5.69 18.92 6.77
CA ASP A 102 5.62 18.97 8.24
C ASP A 102 5.38 20.42 8.66
N GLU A 103 4.20 20.97 8.41
CA GLU A 103 3.68 22.17 9.12
C GLU A 103 2.18 22.31 8.80
N SER A 104 1.36 21.36 9.25
CA SER A 104 -0.08 21.56 9.48
C SER A 104 -0.66 20.37 10.24
N LEU A 105 -0.36 20.35 11.54
CA LEU A 105 -1.07 19.58 12.55
C LEU A 105 -1.71 20.55 13.54
#